data_AF-A0A7W1CAW4-F1
#
_entry.id   AF-A0A7W1CAW4-F1
#
_cell.length_a   1.000
_cell.length_b   1.000
_cell.length_c   1.000
_cell.angle_alpha   90.00
_cell.angle_beta   90.00
_cell.angle_gamma   90.00
#
_symmetry.space_group_name_H-M   'P 1'
#
loop_
_entity.id
_entity.type
_entity.pdbx_description
1 polymer ?
#
loop_
_entity_poly.entity_id
_entity_poly.type
_entity_poly.pdbx_seq_one_letter_code
_entity_poly.pdbx_strand_id
1 'polypeptide(L)' 'MALNPVQGGDERRPIARSGRIRRCSVRHVSILTGDPASVQVDCLLGGIDHPLPLGTMDEARPICNACTARSVWREDED' A
#
# COMPACT_ATOMS: atom_id res chain seq x y z
N MET A 1 -32.58 -16.51 -19.65
CA MET A 1 -32.08 -15.28 -18.99
C MET A 1 -30.63 -15.13 -19.37
N ALA A 2 -30.29 -14.15 -20.21
CA ALA A 2 -28.92 -13.90 -20.64
C ALA A 2 -28.24 -12.98 -19.61
N LEU A 3 -27.07 -13.39 -19.12
CA LEU A 3 -26.22 -12.56 -18.27
C LEU A 3 -25.57 -11.50 -19.17
N ASN A 4 -25.87 -10.22 -18.95
CA ASN A 4 -25.20 -9.13 -19.66
C ASN A 4 -23.72 -9.06 -19.24
N PRO A 5 -22.77 -8.95 -20.18
CA PRO A 5 -21.36 -8.80 -19.84
C PRO A 5 -21.13 -7.43 -19.16
N VAL A 6 -20.36 -7.44 -18.08
CA VAL A 6 -19.86 -6.21 -17.44
C VAL A 6 -19.05 -5.45 -18.49
N GLN A 7 -19.57 -4.32 -18.96
CA GLN A 7 -18.87 -3.42 -19.87
C GLN A 7 -17.68 -2.82 -19.12
N GLY A 8 -16.53 -3.50 -19.19
CA GLY A 8 -15.26 -3.05 -18.63
C GLY A 8 -14.71 -1.90 -19.45
N GLY A 9 -15.06 -0.68 -19.06
CA GLY A 9 -14.64 0.56 -19.74
C GLY A 9 -13.95 1.57 -18.83
N ASP A 10 -13.51 1.18 -17.63
CA ASP A 10 -12.59 2.01 -16.84
C ASP A 10 -11.17 1.51 -17.09
N GLU A 11 -10.53 2.09 -18.11
CA GLU A 11 -9.11 1.90 -18.37
C GLU A 11 -8.37 2.23 -17.08
N ARG A 12 -7.77 1.21 -16.44
CA ARG A 12 -7.04 1.33 -15.17
C ARG A 12 -5.90 2.33 -15.35
N ARG A 13 -6.18 3.61 -15.16
CA ARG A 13 -5.18 4.67 -15.27
C ARG A 13 -4.20 4.51 -14.13
N PRO A 14 -2.90 4.29 -14.42
CA PRO A 14 -1.88 4.30 -13.38
C PRO A 14 -1.89 5.69 -12.74
N ILE A 15 -2.26 5.78 -11.47
CA ILE A 15 -2.17 7.02 -10.71
C ILE A 15 -0.67 7.36 -10.59
N ALA A 16 -0.28 8.56 -11.03
CA ALA A 16 1.09 9.02 -10.94
C ALA A 16 1.56 8.97 -9.48
N ARG A 17 2.61 8.16 -9.22
CA ARG A 17 3.17 7.98 -7.88
C ARG A 17 4.09 9.16 -7.55
N SER A 18 3.54 10.25 -7.00
CA SER A 18 4.33 11.35 -6.47
C SER A 18 5.10 10.90 -5.21
N GLY A 19 6.43 10.85 -5.33
CA GLY A 19 7.33 10.39 -4.27
C GLY A 19 7.42 8.86 -4.21
N ARG A 20 8.57 8.29 -4.57
CA ARG A 20 8.79 6.84 -4.41
C ARG A 20 8.90 6.53 -2.92
N ILE A 21 8.03 5.64 -2.46
CA ILE A 21 8.14 5.01 -1.14
C ILE A 21 8.93 3.70 -1.34
N ARG A 22 10.03 3.50 -0.59
CA ARG A 22 10.86 2.28 -0.72
C ARG A 22 9.99 1.03 -0.59
N ARG A 23 10.28 0.02 -1.41
CA ARG A 23 9.55 -1.25 -1.38
C ARG A 23 9.97 -2.10 -0.19
N CYS A 24 9.09 -2.16 0.80
CA CYS A 24 9.20 -3.01 1.98
C CYS A 24 8.29 -4.23 1.85
N SER A 25 8.80 -5.43 2.14
CA SER A 25 8.06 -6.71 2.08
C SER A 25 7.04 -6.88 3.20
N VAL A 26 7.22 -6.16 4.32
CA VAL A 26 6.34 -6.22 5.50
C VAL A 26 5.39 -5.03 5.61
N ARG A 27 5.29 -4.20 4.55
CA ARG A 27 4.27 -3.14 4.50
C ARG A 27 2.97 -3.71 3.97
N HIS A 28 1.92 -3.63 4.78
CA HIS A 28 0.57 -3.98 4.40
C HIS A 28 -0.22 -2.72 4.07
N VAL A 29 -1.05 -2.79 3.03
CA VAL A 29 -1.88 -1.67 2.57
C VAL A 29 -3.31 -2.16 2.48
N SER A 30 -4.20 -1.53 3.24
CA SER A 30 -5.62 -1.85 3.32
C SER A 30 -6.45 -0.68 2.83
N ILE A 31 -7.57 -0.96 2.16
CA ILE A 31 -8.58 0.04 1.85
C ILE A 31 -9.60 0.02 2.98
N LEU A 32 -9.77 1.15 3.65
CA LEU A 32 -10.83 1.34 4.64
C LEU A 32 -12.08 1.81 3.90
N THR A 33 -13.14 1.04 4.03
CA THR A 33 -14.46 1.40 3.51
C THR A 33 -15.05 2.56 4.30
N GLY A 34 -15.45 3.62 3.59
CA GLY A 34 -16.03 4.85 4.13
C GLY A 34 -16.39 5.80 2.98
N ASP A 35 -16.99 6.94 3.28
CA ASP A 35 -17.25 8.01 2.32
C ASP A 35 -16.60 9.32 2.81
N PRO A 36 -15.42 9.71 2.27
CA PRO A 36 -14.66 9.04 1.20
C PRO A 36 -13.91 7.79 1.69
N ALA A 37 -13.68 6.85 0.77
CA ALA A 37 -12.81 5.70 1.04
C ALA A 37 -11.38 6.17 1.31
N SER A 38 -10.70 5.51 2.25
CA SER A 38 -9.33 5.87 2.65
C SER A 38 -8.38 4.67 2.60
N VAL A 39 -7.08 4.95 2.61
CA VAL A 39 -6.04 3.93 2.61
C VAL A 39 -5.35 3.95 3.96
N GLN A 40 -5.21 2.77 4.56
CA GLN A 40 -4.42 2.52 5.77
C GLN A 40 -3.18 1.72 5.39
N VAL A 41 -2.05 2.11 5.97
CA VAL A 41 -0.77 1.44 5.84
C VAL A 41 -0.35 0.94 7.20
N ASP A 42 0.01 -0.34 7.27
CA ASP A 42 0.49 -0.99 8.49
C ASP A 42 1.88 -1.60 8.26
N CYS A 43 2.75 -1.51 9.26
CA CYS A 43 4.03 -2.20 9.28
C CYS A 43 3.90 -3.51 10.06
N LEU A 44 4.19 -4.62 9.38
CA LEU A 44 4.12 -5.97 9.94
C LEU A 44 5.48 -6.50 10.42
N LEU A 45 6.45 -5.60 10.69
CA LEU A 45 7.78 -6.00 11.17
C LEU A 45 7.72 -6.77 12.49
N GLY A 46 6.74 -6.45 13.36
CA GLY A 46 6.47 -7.16 14.62
C GLY A 46 5.68 -8.46 14.46
N GLY A 47 5.33 -8.85 13.23
CA GLY A 47 4.42 -9.97 12.93
C GLY A 47 2.99 -9.52 12.63
N ILE A 48 2.18 -10.43 12.07
CA ILE A 48 0.79 -10.17 11.67
C ILE A 48 -0.10 -9.91 12.88
N ASP A 49 0.19 -10.52 14.03
CA ASP A 49 -0.56 -10.33 15.28
C ASP A 49 -0.27 -8.97 15.95
N HIS A 50 0.79 -8.28 15.52
CA HIS A 50 1.22 -6.99 16.08
C HIS A 50 1.47 -5.94 14.98
N PRO A 51 0.44 -5.61 14.19
CA PRO A 51 0.58 -4.60 13.15
C PRO A 51 0.77 -3.22 13.77
N LEU A 52 1.77 -2.48 13.28
CA LEU A 52 1.98 -1.08 13.64
C LEU A 52 1.31 -0.16 12.61
N PRO A 53 0.23 0.56 12.94
CA PRO A 53 -0.41 1.47 12.02
C PRO A 53 0.50 2.68 11.73
N LEU A 54 0.74 2.94 10.45
CA LEU A 54 1.51 4.08 9.96
C LEU A 54 0.62 5.21 9.40
N GLY A 55 -0.68 4.97 9.27
CA GLY A 55 -1.66 5.94 8.75
C GLY A 55 -1.81 5.84 7.24
N THR A 56 -1.92 6.96 6.55
CA THR A 56 -2.07 7.01 5.09
C THR A 56 -0.77 6.73 4.35
N MET A 57 -0.84 6.57 3.02
CA MET A 57 0.35 6.44 2.17
C MET A 57 1.29 7.65 2.25
N ASP A 58 0.76 8.85 2.46
CA ASP A 58 1.57 10.07 2.57
C ASP A 58 2.33 10.12 3.90
N GLU A 59 1.64 9.81 5.00
CA GLU A 59 2.20 9.74 6.35
C GLU A 59 3.23 8.61 6.48
N ALA A 60 2.96 7.45 5.87
CA ALA A 60 3.88 6.31 5.89
C ALA A 60 5.14 6.55 5.06
N ARG A 61 5.14 7.47 4.10
CA ARG A 61 6.26 7.71 3.17
C ARG A 61 7.58 8.07 3.85
N PRO A 62 7.66 9.12 4.70
CA PRO A 62 8.91 9.45 5.39
C PRO A 62 9.38 8.33 6.32
N ILE A 63 8.45 7.64 7.00
CA ILE A 63 8.77 6.53 7.90
C ILE A 63 9.39 5.36 7.14
N CYS A 64 8.76 4.94 6.04
CA CYS A 64 9.26 3.84 5.21
C CYS A 64 10.60 4.21 4.56
N ASN A 65 10.77 5.44 4.09
CA ASN A 65 12.02 5.84 3.45
C ASN A 65 13.21 5.94 4.43
N ALA A 66 12.95 6.31 5.69
CA ALA A 66 13.96 6.37 6.75
C ALA A 66 14.24 5.02 7.45
N CYS A 67 13.43 3.98 7.18
CA CYS A 67 13.54 2.72 7.88
C CYS A 67 14.85 1.97 7.56
N THR A 68 15.51 1.45 8.60
CA THR A 68 16.82 0.78 8.54
C THR A 68 16.73 -0.72 8.85
N ALA A 69 15.51 -1.27 8.96
CA ALA A 69 15.31 -2.70 9.19
C ALA A 69 16.00 -3.51 8.08
N ARG A 70 16.73 -4.56 8.48
CA ARG A 70 17.45 -5.44 7.55
C ARG A 70 16.47 -6.47 6.96
N SER A 71 16.79 -7.07 5.82
CA SER A 71 16.02 -8.16 5.15
C SER A 71 14.57 -7.86 4.70
N VAL A 72 14.02 -6.68 4.99
CA VAL A 72 12.65 -6.31 4.58
C VAL A 72 12.59 -5.53 3.28
N TRP A 73 13.73 -5.04 2.78
CA TRP A 73 13.79 -4.31 1.53
C TRP A 73 13.85 -5.29 0.37
N ARG A 74 13.05 -5.04 -0.68
CA ARG A 74 13.18 -5.81 -1.91
C ARG A 74 14.49 -5.44 -2.60
N GLU A 75 15.28 -6.46 -2.92
CA GLU A 75 16.59 -6.38 -3.58
C GLU A 75 16.50 -5.84 -5.01
N ASP A 76 15.29 -5.79 -5.58
CA ASP A 76 14.97 -5.31 -6.93
C ASP A 76 14.99 -3.77 -7.06
N GLU A 77 15.52 -3.04 -6.08
CA GLU A 77 15.69 -1.58 -6.10
C GLU A 77 17.17 -1.15 -5.90
N ASP A 78 18.11 -1.91 -6.47
CA ASP A 78 19.51 -1.52 -6.72
C ASP A 78 19.81 -1.53 -8.23
#